data_AF-A0A8S2Y287-F1
#
_entry.id   AF-A0A8S2Y287-F1
#
_cell.length_a   1.000
_cell.length_b   1.000
_cell.length_c   1.000
_cell.angle_alpha   90.00
_cell.angle_beta   90.00
_cell.angle_gamma   90.00
#
_symmetry.space_group_name_H-M   'P 1'
#
loop_
_entity.id
_entity.type
_entity.pdbx_description
1 polymer ?
#
loop_
_entity_poly.entity_id
_entity_poly.type
_entity_poly.pdbx_seq_one_letter_code
_entity_poly.pdbx_strand_id
1 'polypeptide(L)'
;IDDAVQKLLKLKLEQQNSVRTQQVDGDAVTLPKDDKAIKTPRGTQDYSPEQMAVRENIFRIIVDCFKRHGAETLDTPVMELKSILTEKYGEDSKLIYELKDQGEEALALRYDLTVPFARYLAQNKISNMKRYHIAKVYRRDNPKMTRGRYREFYQCDFDIAGVYDPMVPDAECLKIVVEILEKLALGPFLVYV
;
A
#
# COMPACT_ATOMS: atom_id res chain seq x y z
N ILE A 1 -18.02 21.14 2.81
CA ILE A 1 -18.04 19.68 3.13
C ILE A 1 -19.47 19.21 3.36
N ASP A 2 -20.28 20.01 4.06
CA ASP A 2 -21.67 19.68 4.41
C ASP A 2 -22.53 19.34 3.19
N ASP A 3 -22.45 20.09 2.10
CA ASP A 3 -23.20 19.77 0.87
C ASP A 3 -22.85 18.40 0.27
N ALA A 4 -21.57 18.03 0.28
CA ALA A 4 -21.11 16.73 -0.20
C ALA A 4 -21.61 15.60 0.72
N VAL A 5 -21.57 15.84 2.04
CA VAL A 5 -22.11 14.91 3.04
C VAL A 5 -23.62 14.74 2.85
N GLN A 6 -24.37 15.84 2.70
CA GLN A 6 -25.82 15.79 2.46
C GLN A 6 -26.16 15.05 1.16
N LYS A 7 -25.39 15.26 0.09
CA LYS A 7 -25.57 14.51 -1.17
C LYS A 7 -25.35 13.01 -1.00
N LEU A 8 -24.30 12.61 -0.26
CA LEU A 8 -24.04 11.21 0.03
C LEU A 8 -25.09 10.61 0.98
N LEU A 9 -25.56 11.34 1.99
CA LEU A 9 -26.63 10.87 2.87
C LEU A 9 -27.94 10.63 2.12
N LYS A 10 -28.32 11.53 1.20
CA LYS A 10 -29.46 11.33 0.30
C LYS A 10 -29.30 10.08 -0.55
N LEU A 11 -28.12 9.90 -1.16
CA LEU A 11 -27.82 8.70 -1.95
C LEU A 11 -27.91 7.41 -1.12
N LYS A 12 -27.51 7.45 0.17
CA LYS A 12 -27.62 6.32 1.10
C LYS A 12 -29.08 5.97 1.40
N LEU A 13 -29.91 6.99 1.62
CA LEU A 13 -31.34 6.83 1.87
C LEU A 13 -32.06 6.26 0.63
N GLU A 14 -31.72 6.75 -0.56
CA GLU A 14 -32.23 6.22 -1.83
C GLU A 14 -31.91 4.73 -2.00
N GLN A 15 -30.67 4.31 -1.66
CA GLN A 15 -30.26 2.89 -1.69
C GLN A 15 -30.99 2.02 -0.67
N GLN A 16 -31.24 2.53 0.53
CA GLN A 16 -31.96 1.77 1.55
C GLN A 16 -33.43 1.56 1.18
N ASN A 17 -34.04 2.54 0.51
CA ASN A 17 -35.41 2.45 0.05
C ASN A 17 -35.56 1.52 -1.16
N SER A 18 -34.64 1.54 -2.14
CA SER A 18 -34.69 0.64 -3.31
C SER A 18 -34.54 -0.84 -2.95
N VAL A 19 -33.74 -1.17 -1.93
CA VAL A 19 -33.61 -2.54 -1.40
C VAL A 19 -34.89 -3.02 -0.71
N ARG A 20 -35.62 -2.13 -0.02
CA ARG A 20 -36.92 -2.47 0.60
C ARG A 20 -38.02 -2.79 -0.42
N THR A 21 -38.02 -2.12 -1.57
CA THR A 21 -39.04 -2.34 -2.62
C THR A 21 -38.82 -3.64 -3.40
N GLN A 22 -37.59 -4.19 -3.41
CA GLN A 22 -37.25 -5.41 -4.16
C GLN A 22 -37.49 -6.72 -3.38
N GLN A 23 -37.84 -6.66 -2.08
CA GLN A 23 -38.10 -7.85 -1.26
C GLN A 23 -39.53 -8.43 -1.39
N VAL A 24 -40.32 -8.01 -2.38
CA VAL A 24 -41.72 -8.44 -2.54
C VAL A 24 -41.90 -9.62 -3.51
N ASP A 25 -40.97 -9.88 -4.42
CA ASP A 25 -41.11 -11.00 -5.37
C ASP A 25 -39.95 -11.99 -5.25
N GLY A 26 -40.31 -13.23 -4.93
CA GLY A 26 -39.39 -14.35 -4.83
C GLY A 26 -38.95 -14.82 -6.20
N ASP A 27 -37.75 -14.43 -6.61
CA ASP A 27 -36.87 -15.19 -7.49
C ASP A 27 -35.44 -14.63 -7.39
N ALA A 28 -34.43 -15.50 -7.43
CA ALA A 28 -33.02 -15.13 -7.26
C ALA A 28 -32.47 -14.42 -8.50
N VAL A 29 -32.65 -13.10 -8.57
CA VAL A 29 -32.09 -12.25 -9.62
C VAL A 29 -30.64 -11.91 -9.30
N THR A 30 -29.71 -12.26 -10.19
CA THR A 30 -28.34 -11.75 -10.18
C THR A 30 -28.34 -10.23 -10.34
N LEU A 31 -28.04 -9.52 -9.26
CA LEU A 31 -28.07 -8.06 -9.19
C LEU A 31 -26.99 -7.41 -10.08
N PRO A 32 -27.31 -6.30 -10.78
CA PRO A 32 -26.30 -5.44 -11.42
C PRO A 32 -25.29 -4.94 -10.38
N LYS A 33 -24.02 -4.77 -10.77
CA LYS A 33 -23.02 -4.10 -9.93
C LYS A 33 -23.49 -2.66 -9.68
N ASP A 34 -24.00 -2.41 -8.48
CA ASP A 34 -24.54 -1.11 -8.11
C ASP A 34 -23.39 -0.11 -7.94
N ASP A 35 -23.12 0.65 -9.00
CA ASP A 35 -22.05 1.65 -9.13
C ASP A 35 -22.20 2.85 -8.16
N LYS A 36 -23.27 2.87 -7.35
CA LYS A 36 -23.61 3.96 -6.44
C LYS A 36 -23.33 3.65 -4.97
N ALA A 37 -23.04 2.41 -4.57
CA ALA A 37 -22.92 2.02 -3.17
C ALA A 37 -21.88 2.85 -2.39
N ILE A 38 -22.29 3.43 -1.25
CA ILE A 38 -21.39 4.21 -0.39
C ILE A 38 -20.55 3.26 0.45
N LYS A 39 -19.38 2.92 -0.08
CA LYS A 39 -18.39 2.06 0.55
C LYS A 39 -17.01 2.34 -0.01
N THR A 40 -15.98 1.99 0.74
CA THR A 40 -14.62 1.95 0.21
C THR A 40 -14.50 0.85 -0.86
N PRO A 41 -13.56 0.99 -1.81
CA PRO A 41 -13.22 -0.09 -2.74
C PRO A 41 -12.92 -1.40 -2.01
N ARG A 42 -13.25 -2.53 -2.66
CA ARG A 42 -13.01 -3.84 -2.05
C ARG A 42 -11.54 -4.01 -1.72
N GLY A 43 -11.24 -4.36 -0.47
CA GLY A 43 -9.87 -4.58 0.02
C GLY A 43 -9.14 -3.29 0.43
N THR A 44 -9.82 -2.15 0.52
CA THR A 44 -9.31 -0.91 1.11
C THR A 44 -10.15 -0.53 2.33
N GLN A 45 -9.58 0.29 3.21
CA GLN A 45 -10.26 0.75 4.43
C GLN A 45 -9.83 2.18 4.77
N ASP A 46 -10.76 2.92 5.36
CA ASP A 46 -10.45 4.17 6.03
C ASP A 46 -9.81 3.88 7.39
N TYR A 47 -9.05 4.84 7.92
CA TYR A 47 -8.46 4.75 9.24
C TYR A 47 -9.06 5.83 10.13
N SER A 48 -9.66 5.43 11.24
CA SER A 48 -10.22 6.35 12.22
C SER A 48 -9.11 7.16 12.92
N PRO A 49 -9.44 8.28 13.58
CA PRO A 49 -8.46 9.05 14.34
C PRO A 49 -7.67 8.21 15.35
N GLU A 50 -8.33 7.27 16.03
CA GLU A 50 -7.69 6.36 17.00
C GLU A 50 -6.69 5.42 16.32
N GLN A 51 -7.06 4.88 15.15
CA GLN A 51 -6.17 4.02 14.37
C GLN A 51 -4.98 4.81 13.81
N MET A 52 -5.21 6.06 13.41
CA MET A 52 -4.15 6.95 12.95
C MET A 52 -3.17 7.31 14.06
N ALA A 53 -3.64 7.59 15.28
CA ALA A 53 -2.78 7.85 16.43
C ALA A 53 -1.83 6.67 16.73
N VAL A 54 -2.34 5.43 16.66
CA VAL A 54 -1.52 4.22 16.81
C VAL A 54 -0.48 4.12 15.67
N ARG A 55 -0.91 4.34 14.43
CA ARG A 55 -0.03 4.31 13.26
C ARG A 55 1.08 5.35 13.34
N GLU A 56 0.77 6.58 13.70
CA GLU A 56 1.74 7.67 13.83
C GLU A 56 2.81 7.33 14.86
N ASN A 57 2.41 6.74 16.01
CA ASN A 57 3.38 6.29 17.00
C ASN A 57 4.30 5.17 16.47
N ILE A 58 3.74 4.19 15.75
CA ILE A 58 4.51 3.10 15.12
C ILE A 58 5.49 3.67 14.08
N PHE A 59 5.01 4.55 13.18
CA PHE A 59 5.85 5.17 12.16
C PHE A 59 6.96 6.02 12.77
N ARG A 60 6.70 6.75 13.85
CA ARG A 60 7.74 7.50 14.57
C ARG A 60 8.88 6.58 15.03
N ILE A 61 8.55 5.46 15.69
CA ILE A 61 9.56 4.49 16.15
C ILE A 61 10.41 3.96 14.99
N ILE A 62 9.75 3.59 13.89
CA ILE A 62 10.39 3.07 12.68
C ILE A 62 11.31 4.13 12.04
N VAL A 63 10.79 5.34 11.83
CA VAL A 63 11.53 6.46 11.22
C VAL A 63 12.71 6.88 12.08
N ASP A 64 12.56 6.93 13.40
CA ASP A 64 13.65 7.24 14.33
C ASP A 64 14.75 6.16 14.26
N CYS A 65 14.39 4.91 14.00
CA CYS A 65 15.37 3.85 13.74
C CYS A 65 16.09 4.08 12.41
N PHE A 66 15.35 4.26 11.31
CA PHE A 66 15.94 4.49 10.00
C PHE A 66 16.88 5.70 9.97
N LYS A 67 16.48 6.82 10.59
CA LYS A 67 17.31 8.04 10.69
C LYS A 67 18.59 7.83 11.51
N ARG A 68 18.55 7.05 12.61
CA ARG A 68 19.76 6.71 13.36
C ARG A 68 20.77 5.91 12.56
N HIS A 69 20.30 5.11 11.60
CA HIS A 69 21.14 4.38 10.66
C HIS A 69 21.61 5.23 9.46
N GLY A 70 21.30 6.53 9.44
CA GLY A 70 21.72 7.46 8.40
C GLY A 70 20.95 7.33 7.09
N ALA A 71 19.77 6.72 7.10
CA ALA A 71 18.94 6.66 5.90
C ALA A 71 18.21 7.97 5.61
N GLU A 72 18.20 8.33 4.33
CA GLU A 72 17.44 9.45 3.81
C GLU A 72 16.02 9.02 3.41
N THR A 73 15.06 9.94 3.45
CA THR A 73 13.70 9.65 2.98
C THR A 73 13.62 9.87 1.48
N LEU A 74 12.91 8.99 0.80
CA LEU A 74 12.50 9.16 -0.59
C LEU A 74 10.97 9.06 -0.66
N ASP A 75 10.37 9.77 -1.61
CA ASP A 75 9.02 9.47 -2.06
C ASP A 75 8.97 9.37 -3.58
N THR A 76 8.15 8.47 -4.08
CA THR A 76 7.95 8.24 -5.51
C THR A 76 6.47 8.38 -5.84
N PRO A 77 6.11 8.67 -7.10
CA PRO A 77 4.72 8.67 -7.52
C PRO A 77 4.01 7.35 -7.17
N VAL A 78 2.70 7.43 -6.91
CA VAL A 78 1.88 6.24 -6.64
C VAL A 78 1.71 5.35 -7.87
N MET A 79 1.85 5.94 -9.06
CA MET A 79 1.77 5.29 -10.35
C MET A 79 3.12 5.33 -11.05
N GLU A 80 3.45 4.25 -11.74
CA GLU A 80 4.65 4.10 -12.55
C GLU A 80 4.23 3.72 -13.97
N LEU A 81 5.13 3.88 -14.94
CA LEU A 81 4.93 3.36 -16.28
C LEU A 81 4.72 1.84 -16.20
N LYS A 82 3.69 1.33 -16.88
CA LYS A 82 3.33 -0.10 -16.86
C LYS A 82 4.52 -0.98 -17.25
N SER A 83 5.30 -0.56 -18.24
CA SER A 83 6.51 -1.27 -18.70
C SER A 83 7.54 -1.50 -17.60
N ILE A 84 7.74 -0.52 -16.71
CA ILE A 84 8.69 -0.60 -15.59
C ILE A 84 8.27 -1.68 -14.59
N LEU A 85 6.97 -1.85 -14.37
CA LEU A 85 6.45 -2.81 -13.41
C LEU A 85 6.35 -4.22 -14.02
N THR A 86 5.85 -4.37 -15.25
CA THR A 86 5.53 -5.69 -15.82
C THR A 86 6.73 -6.61 -16.02
N GLU A 87 7.92 -6.07 -16.28
CA GLU A 87 9.13 -6.88 -16.54
C GLU A 87 9.67 -7.58 -15.30
N LYS A 88 9.33 -7.12 -14.09
CA LYS A 88 9.96 -7.58 -12.85
C LYS A 88 9.19 -8.64 -12.08
N TYR A 89 7.87 -8.72 -12.23
CA TYR A 89 7.02 -9.53 -11.35
C TYR A 89 6.53 -10.86 -11.93
N GLY A 90 6.89 -11.22 -13.16
CA GLY A 90 6.53 -12.53 -13.74
C GLY A 90 5.02 -12.83 -13.65
N GLU A 91 4.64 -13.91 -12.96
CA GLU A 91 3.22 -14.29 -12.76
C GLU A 91 2.42 -13.28 -11.91
N ASP A 92 3.07 -12.60 -10.96
CA ASP A 92 2.46 -11.60 -10.08
C ASP A 92 2.10 -10.31 -10.82
N SER A 93 2.62 -10.10 -12.03
CA SER A 93 2.25 -8.97 -12.89
C SER A 93 0.73 -8.87 -13.12
N LYS A 94 0.02 -10.00 -13.10
CA LYS A 94 -1.45 -10.08 -13.24
C LYS A 94 -2.19 -9.41 -12.08
N LEU A 95 -1.53 -9.24 -10.94
CA LEU A 95 -2.08 -8.63 -9.73
C LEU A 95 -1.88 -7.11 -9.70
N ILE A 96 -1.32 -6.50 -10.73
CA ILE A 96 -1.08 -5.06 -10.79
C ILE A 96 -2.37 -4.31 -11.18
N TYR A 97 -2.61 -3.18 -10.51
CA TYR A 97 -3.68 -2.25 -10.88
C TYR A 97 -3.25 -1.39 -12.06
N GLU A 98 -3.78 -1.67 -13.24
CA GLU A 98 -3.59 -0.85 -14.43
C GLU A 98 -4.60 0.30 -14.45
N LEU A 99 -4.14 1.48 -14.85
CA LEU A 99 -5.01 2.63 -15.08
C LEU A 99 -5.64 2.50 -16.47
N LYS A 100 -6.86 3.02 -16.61
CA LYS A 100 -7.52 3.08 -17.91
C LYS A 100 -6.73 4.06 -18.80
N ASP A 101 -6.38 3.62 -20.00
CA ASP A 101 -5.73 4.46 -21.00
C ASP A 101 -6.62 5.66 -21.35
N GLN A 102 -6.02 6.85 -21.32
CA GLN A 102 -6.63 8.13 -21.68
C GLN A 102 -5.93 8.80 -22.87
N GLY A 103 -5.05 8.07 -23.57
CA GLY A 103 -4.40 8.50 -24.81
C GLY A 103 -2.97 9.03 -24.65
N GLU A 104 -2.38 8.94 -23.47
CA GLU A 104 -1.03 9.47 -23.19
C GLU A 104 -0.06 8.34 -22.84
N GLU A 105 -0.14 7.82 -21.62
CA GLU A 105 0.81 6.85 -21.09
C GLU A 105 0.09 5.64 -20.48
N ALA A 106 0.63 4.45 -20.72
CA ALA A 106 0.18 3.24 -20.04
C ALA A 106 0.73 3.23 -18.61
N LEU A 107 -0.13 3.56 -17.64
CA LEU A 107 0.23 3.68 -16.22
C LEU A 107 -0.33 2.53 -15.39
N ALA A 108 0.36 2.21 -14.30
CA ALA A 108 -0.09 1.25 -13.31
C ALA A 108 0.33 1.66 -11.89
N LEU A 109 -0.47 1.29 -10.89
CA LEU A 109 -0.13 1.56 -9.49
C LEU A 109 1.03 0.67 -9.05
N ARG A 110 1.92 1.24 -8.23
CA ARG A 110 3.08 0.52 -7.69
C ARG A 110 2.66 -0.71 -6.85
N TYR A 111 3.29 -1.85 -7.15
CA TYR A 111 3.06 -3.13 -6.47
C TYR A 111 3.89 -3.26 -5.18
N ASP A 112 5.07 -2.64 -5.17
CA ASP A 112 5.98 -2.49 -4.03
C ASP A 112 6.69 -1.12 -4.07
N LEU A 113 7.64 -0.89 -3.16
CA LEU A 113 8.49 0.30 -3.13
C LEU A 113 9.91 0.05 -3.69
N THR A 114 10.30 -1.22 -3.86
CA THR A 114 11.62 -1.64 -4.34
C THR A 114 11.83 -1.35 -5.83
N VAL A 115 10.86 -1.67 -6.70
CA VAL A 115 10.97 -1.38 -8.14
C VAL A 115 10.96 0.13 -8.42
N PRO A 116 10.07 0.95 -7.81
CA PRO A 116 10.17 2.40 -7.89
C PRO A 116 11.54 2.94 -7.44
N PHE A 117 12.14 2.35 -6.40
CA PHE A 117 13.47 2.73 -5.95
C PHE A 117 14.56 2.39 -6.98
N ALA A 118 14.54 1.18 -7.55
CA ALA A 118 15.48 0.81 -8.62
C ALA A 118 15.37 1.73 -9.84
N ARG A 119 14.14 2.08 -10.26
CA ARG A 119 13.92 3.08 -11.32
C ARG A 119 14.49 4.44 -10.92
N TYR A 120 14.25 4.90 -9.69
CA TYR A 120 14.76 6.17 -9.20
C TYR A 120 16.29 6.23 -9.25
N LEU A 121 16.99 5.17 -8.80
CA LEU A 121 18.45 5.09 -8.88
C LEU A 121 18.94 5.15 -10.33
N ALA A 122 18.34 4.35 -11.22
CA ALA A 122 18.72 4.28 -12.63
C ALA A 122 18.50 5.62 -13.36
N GLN A 123 17.34 6.25 -13.15
CA GLN A 123 16.99 7.52 -13.77
C GLN A 123 17.93 8.65 -13.35
N ASN A 124 18.31 8.70 -12.08
CA ASN A 124 19.18 9.73 -11.53
C ASN A 124 20.67 9.36 -11.58
N LYS A 125 21.01 8.18 -12.11
CA LYS A 125 22.39 7.66 -12.19
C LYS A 125 23.10 7.63 -10.82
N ILE A 126 22.35 7.27 -9.78
CA ILE A 126 22.85 7.15 -8.41
C ILE A 126 23.38 5.72 -8.22
N SER A 127 24.65 5.61 -7.83
CA SER A 127 25.32 4.31 -7.64
C SER A 127 25.26 3.82 -6.19
N ASN A 128 25.11 4.72 -5.22
CA ASN A 128 25.04 4.40 -3.80
C ASN A 128 23.99 5.26 -3.10
N MET A 129 23.17 4.63 -2.26
CA MET A 129 22.17 5.32 -1.47
C MET A 129 21.72 4.42 -0.32
N LYS A 130 21.54 5.01 0.86
CA LYS A 130 20.85 4.39 1.99
C LYS A 130 19.55 5.15 2.21
N ARG A 131 18.41 4.50 2.02
CA ARG A 131 17.11 5.17 2.07
C ARG A 131 16.05 4.38 2.80
N TYR A 132 15.09 5.10 3.34
CA TYR A 132 13.80 4.53 3.74
C TYR A 132 12.65 5.13 2.93
N HIS A 133 11.60 4.34 2.75
CA HIS A 133 10.37 4.76 2.09
C HIS A 133 9.17 4.11 2.81
N ILE A 134 8.29 4.94 3.36
CA ILE A 134 7.06 4.47 4.02
C ILE A 134 5.88 4.98 3.19
N ALA A 135 5.24 4.07 2.47
CA ALA A 135 4.13 4.45 1.60
C ALA A 135 3.17 3.29 1.34
N LYS A 136 1.97 3.64 0.84
CA LYS A 136 0.98 2.65 0.41
C LYS A 136 1.37 2.00 -0.91
N VAL A 137 1.06 0.71 -1.02
CA VAL A 137 1.20 -0.10 -2.24
C VAL A 137 -0.09 -0.84 -2.56
N TYR A 138 -0.22 -1.26 -3.82
CA TYR A 138 -1.49 -1.71 -4.38
C TYR A 138 -1.35 -3.07 -5.05
N ARG A 139 -2.06 -4.07 -4.53
CA ARG A 139 -2.04 -5.45 -5.07
C ARG A 139 -3.47 -5.93 -5.27
N ARG A 140 -3.82 -6.40 -6.46
CA ARG A 140 -5.15 -6.96 -6.81
C ARG A 140 -5.34 -8.37 -6.26
N ASP A 141 -4.87 -8.58 -5.04
CA ASP A 141 -5.00 -9.85 -4.37
C ASP A 141 -6.47 -10.21 -4.11
N ASN A 142 -6.74 -11.47 -3.81
CA ASN A 142 -8.04 -11.90 -3.31
C ASN A 142 -8.11 -11.53 -1.82
N PRO A 143 -8.85 -10.45 -1.46
CA PRO A 143 -8.78 -9.91 -0.12
C PRO A 143 -9.40 -10.89 0.86
N LYS A 144 -8.62 -11.28 1.88
CA LYS A 144 -9.08 -12.06 3.03
C LYS A 144 -8.98 -11.14 4.24
N MET A 145 -10.03 -10.34 4.46
CA MET A 145 -10.04 -9.31 5.51
C MET A 145 -9.78 -9.91 6.90
N THR A 146 -10.31 -11.10 7.17
CA THR A 146 -10.06 -11.86 8.42
C THR A 146 -8.61 -12.30 8.61
N ARG A 147 -7.79 -12.27 7.55
CA ARG A 147 -6.37 -12.64 7.57
C ARG A 147 -5.44 -11.46 7.27
N GLY A 148 -5.96 -10.23 7.32
CA GLY A 148 -5.16 -9.02 7.07
C GLY A 148 -4.65 -8.85 5.63
N ARG A 149 -5.23 -9.58 4.66
CA ARG A 149 -4.84 -9.50 3.25
C ARG A 149 -5.68 -8.44 2.54
N TYR A 150 -5.13 -7.24 2.45
CA TYR A 150 -5.74 -6.07 1.82
C TYR A 150 -5.22 -5.87 0.39
N ARG A 151 -5.89 -4.99 -0.36
CA ARG A 151 -5.49 -4.55 -1.69
C ARG A 151 -4.73 -3.23 -1.68
N GLU A 152 -4.91 -2.45 -0.63
CA GLU A 152 -4.13 -1.26 -0.29
C GLU A 152 -3.58 -1.43 1.13
N PHE A 153 -2.26 -1.34 1.30
CA PHE A 153 -1.62 -1.40 2.61
C PHE A 153 -0.26 -0.68 2.58
N TYR A 154 0.28 -0.36 3.75
CA TYR A 154 1.58 0.28 3.88
C TYR A 154 2.72 -0.73 3.79
N GLN A 155 3.77 -0.36 3.07
CA GLN A 155 5.10 -0.92 3.22
C GLN A 155 6.01 0.11 3.92
N CYS A 156 7.03 -0.39 4.61
CA CYS A 156 8.02 0.39 5.35
C CYS A 156 9.38 -0.17 4.96
N ASP A 157 9.91 0.31 3.85
CA ASP A 157 11.11 -0.25 3.24
C ASP A 157 12.34 0.53 3.72
N PHE A 158 13.44 -0.19 3.91
CA PHE A 158 14.78 0.33 4.15
C PHE A 158 15.74 -0.44 3.26
N ASP A 159 16.53 0.28 2.46
CA ASP A 159 17.41 -0.32 1.47
C ASP A 159 18.78 0.36 1.49
N ILE A 160 19.81 -0.46 1.28
CA ILE A 160 21.19 -0.03 1.09
C ILE A 160 21.61 -0.45 -0.32
N ALA A 161 21.71 0.52 -1.21
CA ALA A 161 22.22 0.33 -2.56
C ALA A 161 23.68 0.80 -2.64
N GLY A 162 24.50 0.05 -3.40
CA GLY A 162 25.90 0.34 -3.63
C GLY A 162 26.80 -0.88 -3.49
N VAL A 163 28.10 -0.67 -3.71
CA VAL A 163 29.14 -1.69 -3.53
C VAL A 163 29.78 -1.47 -2.16
N TYR A 164 29.73 -2.49 -1.32
CA TYR A 164 30.29 -2.50 0.03
C TYR A 164 31.03 -3.81 0.26
N ASP A 165 31.78 -3.87 1.36
CA ASP A 165 32.36 -5.13 1.80
C ASP A 165 31.26 -6.16 2.08
N PRO A 166 31.50 -7.46 1.74
CA PRO A 166 30.49 -8.49 1.89
C PRO A 166 29.88 -8.53 3.29
N MET A 167 28.56 -8.73 3.32
CA MET A 167 27.76 -8.93 4.54
C MET A 167 27.59 -7.71 5.46
N VAL A 168 28.31 -6.60 5.25
CA VAL A 168 28.21 -5.42 6.12
C VAL A 168 26.81 -4.78 6.03
N PRO A 169 26.27 -4.45 4.84
CA PRO A 169 24.91 -3.92 4.72
C PRO A 169 23.83 -4.93 5.14
N ASP A 170 24.04 -6.21 4.82
CA ASP A 170 23.10 -7.30 5.13
C ASP A 170 22.92 -7.45 6.64
N ALA A 171 24.03 -7.43 7.39
CA ALA A 171 24.00 -7.46 8.86
C ALA A 171 23.35 -6.20 9.44
N GLU A 172 23.56 -5.03 8.83
CA GLU A 172 22.90 -3.78 9.24
C GLU A 172 21.38 -3.87 9.06
N CYS A 173 20.89 -4.43 7.95
CA CYS A 173 19.46 -4.65 7.73
C CYS A 173 18.84 -5.52 8.84
N LEU A 174 19.50 -6.62 9.23
CA LEU A 174 19.05 -7.46 10.35
C LEU A 174 19.04 -6.68 11.67
N LYS A 175 20.07 -5.87 11.93
CA LYS A 175 20.15 -5.03 13.13
C LYS A 175 18.97 -4.05 13.21
N ILE A 176 18.62 -3.41 12.09
CA ILE A 176 17.49 -2.48 12.01
C ILE A 176 16.17 -3.18 12.32
N VAL A 177 15.94 -4.37 11.75
CA VAL A 177 14.75 -5.17 12.03
C VAL A 177 14.63 -5.49 13.51
N VAL A 178 15.72 -5.98 14.12
CA VAL A 178 15.78 -6.30 15.55
C VAL A 178 15.47 -5.06 16.40
N GLU A 179 16.11 -3.92 16.14
CA GLU A 179 15.90 -2.69 16.92
C GLU A 179 14.48 -2.16 16.82
N ILE A 180 13.85 -2.24 15.64
CA ILE A 180 12.46 -1.83 15.46
C ILE A 180 11.54 -2.75 16.27
N LEU A 181 11.70 -4.08 16.14
CA LEU A 181 10.84 -5.04 16.82
C LEU A 181 10.97 -4.97 18.35
N GLU A 182 12.19 -4.79 18.87
CA GLU A 182 12.44 -4.55 20.29
C GLU A 182 11.73 -3.29 20.80
N LYS A 183 11.84 -2.17 20.06
CA LYS A 183 11.22 -0.90 20.45
C LYS A 183 9.70 -0.89 20.36
N LEU A 184 9.13 -1.64 19.42
CA LEU A 184 7.67 -1.79 19.31
C LEU A 184 7.08 -2.61 20.47
N ALA A 185 7.91 -3.38 21.18
CA ALA A 185 7.53 -4.14 22.38
C ALA A 185 6.28 -5.04 22.18
N LEU A 186 6.20 -5.72 21.03
CA LEU A 186 5.05 -6.56 20.63
C LEU A 186 5.13 -8.01 21.14
N GLY A 187 6.07 -8.29 22.05
CA GLY A 187 6.37 -9.64 22.54
C GLY A 187 7.62 -10.25 21.90
N PRO A 188 7.93 -11.53 22.22
CA PRO A 188 9.09 -12.20 21.68
C PRO A 188 8.98 -12.41 20.16
N PHE A 189 10.10 -12.31 19.46
CA PHE A 189 10.18 -12.52 18.01
C PHE A 189 11.38 -13.40 17.63
N LEU A 190 11.34 -13.96 16.43
CA LEU A 190 12.41 -14.75 15.83
C LEU A 190 12.64 -14.25 14.40
N VAL A 191 13.89 -14.06 14.01
CA VAL A 191 14.28 -13.69 12.66
C VAL A 191 14.91 -14.91 11.99
N TYR A 192 14.29 -15.39 10.92
CA TYR A 192 14.85 -16.45 10.08
C TYR A 192 15.73 -15.80 9.01
N VAL A 193 16.96 -16.29 8.87
CA VAL A 193 17.94 -15.87 7.87
C VAL A 193 18.23 -17.05 6.96
#